data_AF-A0A359CBL3-F1
#
_entry.id   AF-A0A359CBL3-F1
#
_cell.length_a   1.000
_cell.length_b   1.000
_cell.length_c   1.000
_cell.angle_alpha   90.00
_cell.angle_beta   90.00
_cell.angle_gamma   90.00
#
_symmetry.space_group_name_H-M   'P 1'
#
loop_
_entity.id
_entity.type
_entity.pdbx_description
1 polymer ?
#
loop_
_entity_poly.entity_id
_entity_poly.type
_entity_poly.pdbx_seq_one_letter_code
_entity_poly.pdbx_strand_id
1 'polypeptide(L)' 'ENGKIDQDVIWNFQKFLIDENGNLVDVLLPKESPVSKKVTEWITAD' A
#
# COMPACT_ATOMS: atom_id res chain seq x y z
N GLU A 1 -7.58 -5.97 15.12
CA GLU A 1 -8.49 -5.46 14.08
C GLU A 1 -8.27 -3.97 13.89
N ASN A 2 -7.79 -3.56 12.73
CA ASN A 2 -7.56 -2.14 12.43
C ASN A 2 -8.71 -1.48 11.65
N GLY A 3 -9.84 -2.18 11.48
CA GLY A 3 -11.07 -1.63 10.88
C GLY A 3 -10.95 -1.25 9.39
N LYS A 4 -9.84 -1.59 8.72
CA LYS A 4 -9.65 -1.38 7.28
C LYS A 4 -9.11 -2.64 6.59
N ILE A 5 -7.84 -2.98 6.82
CA ILE A 5 -7.19 -4.15 6.22
C ILE A 5 -6.39 -4.83 7.33
N ASP A 6 -6.87 -5.97 7.82
CA ASP A 6 -6.12 -6.74 8.81
C ASP A 6 -4.90 -7.41 8.15
N GLN A 7 -3.73 -7.11 8.69
CA GLN A 7 -2.45 -7.70 8.28
C GLN A 7 -1.69 -8.10 9.54
N ASP A 8 -1.25 -9.36 9.59
CA ASP A 8 -0.34 -9.82 10.63
C ASP A 8 0.99 -9.09 10.51
N VAL A 9 1.34 -8.31 11.54
CA VAL A 9 2.58 -7.53 11.57
C VAL A 9 3.76 -8.48 11.72
N ILE A 10 4.46 -8.69 10.61
CA ILE A 10 5.76 -9.36 10.57
C ILE A 10 6.84 -8.28 10.79
N TRP A 11 7.97 -8.60 11.45
CA TRP A 11 9.12 -7.69 11.61
C TRP A 11 9.80 -7.44 10.25
N ASN A 12 9.12 -6.72 9.37
CA ASN A 12 9.49 -6.43 7.99
C ASN A 12 8.94 -5.04 7.60
N PHE A 13 9.57 -4.39 6.64
CA PHE A 13 9.10 -3.09 6.12
C PHE A 13 7.82 -3.26 5.31
N GLN A 14 6.72 -2.70 5.80
CA GLN A 14 5.41 -2.69 5.14
C GLN A 14 5.17 -1.36 4.43
N LYS A 15 4.53 -1.39 3.26
CA LYS A 15 4.31 -0.22 2.42
C LYS A 15 2.81 0.01 2.26
N PHE A 16 2.37 1.26 2.39
CA PHE A 16 0.97 1.65 2.33
C PHE A 16 0.74 2.62 1.19
N LEU A 17 -0.37 2.42 0.48
CA LEU A 17 -0.84 3.29 -0.59
C LEU A 17 -1.97 4.15 -0.02
N ILE A 18 -1.78 5.47 0.04
CA ILE A 18 -2.69 6.41 0.70
C ILE A 18 -3.11 7.49 -0.31
N ASP A 19 -4.41 7.70 -0.48
CA ASP A 19 -4.94 8.73 -1.39
C ASP A 19 -4.81 10.16 -0.82
N GLU A 20 -5.11 11.17 -1.65
CA GLU A 20 -5.05 12.59 -1.27
C GLU A 20 -5.98 12.98 -0.11
N ASN A 21 -7.03 12.20 0.13
CA ASN A 21 -7.97 12.40 1.23
C ASN A 21 -7.52 11.69 2.52
N GLY A 22 -6.37 11.00 2.50
CA GLY A 22 -5.83 10.26 3.63
C GLY A 22 -6.43 8.86 3.82
N ASN A 23 -7.11 8.30 2.83
CA ASN A 23 -7.64 6.94 2.89
C ASN A 23 -6.58 5.91 2.49
N LEU A 24 -6.51 4.82 3.24
CA LEU A 24 -5.76 3.62 2.86
C LEU A 24 -6.43 2.97 1.65
N VAL A 25 -5.73 2.99 0.52
CA VAL A 25 -6.16 2.37 -0.74
C VAL A 25 -5.68 0.93 -0.81
N ASP A 26 -4.43 0.68 -0.43
CA ASP A 26 -3.81 -0.64 -0.58
C ASP A 26 -2.59 -0.84 0.33
N VAL A 27 -2.17 -2.09 0.50
CA VAL A 27 -0.97 -2.51 1.22
C VAL A 27 -0.10 -3.34 0.30
N LEU A 28 1.17 -2.97 0.19
CA LEU A 28 2.16 -3.70 -0.59
C LEU A 28 3.03 -4.55 0.33
N LEU A 29 3.33 -5.76 -0.13
CA LEU A 29 4.21 -6.67 0.59
C LEU A 29 5.65 -6.13 0.59
N PRO A 30 6.48 -6.48 1.59
CA PRO A 30 7.86 -6.02 1.68
C PRO A 30 8.67 -6.25 0.40
N LYS A 31 8.44 -7.39 -0.26
CA LYS A 31 9.10 -7.83 -1.51
C LYS A 31 8.63 -7.09 -2.76
N GLU A 32 7.51 -6.37 -2.69
CA GLU A 32 6.99 -5.63 -3.84
C GLU A 32 7.77 -4.33 -4.02
N SER A 33 8.14 -4.06 -5.27
CA SER A 33 8.86 -2.85 -5.64
C SER A 33 7.96 -1.62 -5.47
N PRO A 34 8.47 -0.51 -4.90
CA PRO A 34 7.73 0.75 -4.84
C PRO A 34 7.47 1.35 -6.23
N VAL A 35 8.18 0.91 -7.27
CA VAL A 35 7.95 1.29 -8.68
C VAL A 35 7.31 0.14 -9.48
N SER A 36 6.64 -0.79 -8.79
CA SER A 36 5.89 -1.83 -9.47
C SER A 36 4.78 -1.21 -10.33
N LYS A 37 4.39 -1.94 -11.38
CA LYS A 37 3.35 -1.52 -12.32
C LYS A 37 2.08 -1.06 -11.61
N LYS A 38 1.67 -1.75 -10.55
CA LYS A 38 0.54 -1.41 -9.68
C LYS A 38 0.66 0.01 -9.09
N VAL A 39 1.82 0.36 -8.55
CA VAL A 39 2.05 1.68 -7.94
C VAL A 39 2.18 2.75 -9.02
N THR A 40 2.91 2.48 -10.10
CA THR A 40 3.08 3.45 -11.18
C THR A 40 1.75 3.77 -11.86
N GLU A 41 0.94 2.74 -12.16
CA GLU A 41 -0.39 2.93 -12.75
C GLU A 41 -1.30 3.72 -11.82
N TRP A 42 -1.28 3.45 -10.51
CA TRP A 42 -2.08 4.18 -9.54
C TRP A 42 -1.68 5.66 -9.44
N ILE A 43 -0.38 5.99 -9.42
CA ILE A 43 0.10 7.38 -9.33
C ILE A 43 -0.16 8.16 -10.63
N THR A 44 -0.18 7.48 -11.78
CA THR A 44 -0.41 8.13 -13.09
C THR A 44 -1.87 8.06 -13.54
N ALA A 45 -2.79 7.57 -12.70
CA ALA A 45 -4.19 7.38 -13.06
C ALA A 45 -5.01 8.69 -13.10
N ASP A 46 -4.36 9.86 -13.01
CA ASP A 46 -4.97 11.19 -13.13
C ASP A 46 -5.08 11.68 -14.58
#